data_AF-A0A349E7K8-F1
#
_entry.id   AF-A0A349E7K8-F1
#
_cell.length_a   1.000
_cell.length_b   1.000
_cell.length_c   1.000
_cell.angle_alpha   90.00
_cell.angle_beta   90.00
_cell.angle_gamma   90.00
#
_symmetry.space_group_name_H-M   'P 1'
#
loop_
_entity.id
_entity.type
_entity.pdbx_description
1 polymer ?
#
loop_
_entity_poly.entity_id
_entity_poly.type
_entity_poly.pdbx_seq_one_letter_code
_entity_poly.pdbx_strand_id
1 'polypeptide(L)'
;MTRRHSPRIILSLAALLACNTLLFAAEDEATASFTAAQANAGMAGYAQHCASCHGNELEGFGLVPGLSGSFFASRWGDKTADQLASNVNRMPPGAENSLDRSEYTEILAYILQHNGMNARGDSLPDELEALASLNIPRSALGDGNTQTPAPLLYNSEGPLVSSSRLDSLSPVTDAMLLNPPTDDWLNWRRTRNAFGHSPLNQIDKDNVEELQLAWSWALPQGENMMTPIVHDGVMFAYSYGDVLQAIDAATGELLWSFQRELEDGRAPGMKKGAAIYDDKIVIATSDIHLIALNAKTGTIEWDHKVDGGGEDSFLFRSAPLIANGKAIIGLTGRVAVEGGDFIFAVDMETGEEVWRFYTIARPDEPGGNSWNGLPLEERNGGSIWIPGSFDADLNLVYFGPAPTYDTNPLRQPHPDPNTTRDALYTNSTVALDADTG
;
A
#
# COMPACT_ATOMS: atom_id res chain seq x y z
N MET A 1 -50.62 -49.95 70.75
CA MET A 1 -49.45 -50.32 71.58
C MET A 1 -48.25 -49.43 71.20
N THR A 2 -47.90 -48.55 72.14
CA THR A 2 -46.65 -47.80 72.41
C THR A 2 -45.39 -47.78 71.49
N ARG A 3 -44.81 -46.56 71.38
CA ARG A 3 -43.38 -46.08 71.42
C ARG A 3 -42.96 -45.26 70.17
N ARG A 4 -42.79 -43.92 70.22
CA ARG A 4 -41.68 -43.03 70.71
C ARG A 4 -40.36 -43.08 69.91
N HIS A 5 -39.99 -41.99 69.20
CA HIS A 5 -38.88 -41.05 69.51
C HIS A 5 -38.54 -40.04 68.37
N SER A 6 -38.25 -38.78 68.76
CA SER A 6 -37.58 -37.67 68.02
C SER A 6 -36.05 -37.94 67.85
N PRO A 7 -35.13 -37.09 67.27
CA PRO A 7 -35.17 -35.61 67.13
C PRO A 7 -34.32 -34.90 66.00
N ARG A 8 -34.36 -33.54 66.05
CA ARG A 8 -33.29 -32.52 65.87
C ARG A 8 -32.93 -31.89 64.50
N ILE A 9 -33.04 -30.56 64.51
CA ILE A 9 -32.67 -29.52 63.53
C ILE A 9 -31.32 -28.91 63.96
N ILE A 10 -30.45 -28.54 63.01
CA ILE A 10 -29.20 -27.78 63.23
C ILE A 10 -29.27 -26.46 62.43
N LEU A 11 -29.05 -25.34 63.13
CA LEU A 11 -28.80 -23.99 62.58
C LEU A 11 -27.30 -23.78 62.35
N SER A 12 -26.92 -22.93 61.40
CA SER A 12 -25.56 -22.37 61.29
C SER A 12 -25.63 -20.89 60.88
N LEU A 13 -24.79 -20.09 61.54
CA LEU A 13 -24.74 -18.63 61.60
C LEU A 13 -23.54 -18.13 60.77
N ALA A 14 -23.65 -17.00 60.06
CA ALA A 14 -22.48 -16.28 59.53
C ALA A 14 -22.71 -14.76 59.51
N ALA A 15 -21.69 -14.02 59.94
CA ALA A 15 -21.71 -12.62 60.34
C ALA A 15 -21.39 -11.63 59.20
N LEU A 16 -21.93 -10.41 59.30
CA LEU A 16 -21.67 -9.26 58.43
C LEU A 16 -20.51 -8.41 58.97
N LEU A 17 -19.53 -8.09 58.11
CA LEU A 17 -18.50 -7.08 58.33
C LEU A 17 -18.82 -5.83 57.48
N ALA A 18 -18.85 -4.66 58.12
CA ALA A 18 -18.96 -3.36 57.45
C ALA A 18 -17.56 -2.85 57.06
N CYS A 19 -17.39 -2.37 55.82
CA CYS A 19 -16.19 -1.68 55.36
C CYS A 19 -16.60 -0.34 54.74
N ASN A 20 -16.22 0.76 55.40
CA ASN A 20 -16.34 2.12 54.89
C ASN A 20 -15.22 2.34 53.85
N THR A 21 -15.60 2.54 52.59
CA THR A 21 -14.70 3.02 51.54
C THR A 21 -14.96 4.51 51.31
N LEU A 22 -13.94 5.34 51.57
CA LEU A 22 -13.88 6.72 51.13
C LEU A 22 -13.80 6.72 49.60
N LEU A 23 -14.85 7.21 48.92
CA LEU A 23 -14.75 7.54 47.51
C LEU A 23 -13.89 8.79 47.37
N PHE A 24 -12.68 8.63 46.83
CA PHE A 24 -12.08 9.70 46.04
C PHE A 24 -12.88 9.75 44.74
N ALA A 25 -13.60 10.85 44.49
CA ALA A 25 -14.06 11.16 43.15
C ALA A 25 -12.79 11.41 42.32
N ALA A 26 -12.50 10.52 41.36
CA ALA A 26 -11.68 10.93 40.24
C ALA A 26 -12.44 12.09 39.58
N GLU A 27 -11.82 13.27 39.47
CA GLU A 27 -12.30 14.26 38.53
C GLU A 27 -12.22 13.58 37.16
N ASP A 28 -13.36 13.40 36.49
CA ASP A 28 -13.38 12.93 35.11
C ASP A 28 -12.57 13.95 34.30
N GLU A 29 -11.34 13.61 33.92
CA GLU A 29 -10.50 14.47 33.10
C GLU A 29 -11.23 14.73 31.79
N ALA A 30 -11.39 16.02 31.44
CA ALA A 30 -12.15 16.40 30.27
C ALA A 30 -11.50 15.82 29.00
N THR A 31 -12.31 15.26 28.11
CA THR A 31 -11.82 14.69 26.85
C THR A 31 -11.69 15.80 25.80
N ALA A 32 -10.59 15.81 25.07
CA ALA A 32 -10.41 16.68 23.92
C ALA A 32 -11.54 16.47 22.91
N SER A 33 -12.14 17.56 22.46
CA SER A 33 -13.20 17.55 21.46
C SER A 33 -13.00 18.70 20.48
N PHE A 34 -13.62 18.59 19.32
CA PHE A 34 -13.58 19.62 18.28
C PHE A 34 -14.88 19.61 17.47
N THR A 35 -15.12 20.72 16.77
CA THR A 35 -16.22 20.82 15.81
C THR A 35 -15.79 20.31 14.43
N ALA A 36 -16.77 19.89 13.62
CA ALA A 36 -16.49 19.49 12.23
C ALA A 36 -15.93 20.67 11.41
N ALA A 37 -16.36 21.89 11.69
CA ALA A 37 -15.84 23.08 11.03
C ALA A 37 -14.35 23.31 11.35
N GLN A 38 -13.95 23.15 12.61
CA GLN A 38 -12.56 23.29 13.04
C GLN A 38 -11.66 22.22 12.40
N ALA A 39 -12.09 20.96 12.37
CA ALA A 39 -11.34 19.89 11.71
C ALA A 39 -11.26 20.09 10.18
N ASN A 40 -12.34 20.56 9.53
CA ASN A 40 -12.34 20.84 8.09
C ASN A 40 -11.40 22.00 7.72
N ALA A 41 -11.35 23.06 8.54
CA ALA A 41 -10.39 24.14 8.36
C ALA A 41 -8.95 23.62 8.54
N GLY A 42 -8.76 22.75 9.54
CA GLY A 42 -7.49 22.08 9.82
C GLY A 42 -6.96 21.22 8.69
N MET A 43 -7.85 20.53 7.97
CA MET A 43 -7.48 19.74 6.79
C MET A 43 -6.85 20.62 5.70
N ALA A 44 -7.44 21.81 5.44
CA ALA A 44 -6.90 22.75 4.47
C ALA A 44 -5.54 23.30 4.92
N GLY A 45 -5.41 23.70 6.19
CA GLY A 45 -4.14 24.15 6.77
C GLY A 45 -3.06 23.07 6.74
N TYR A 46 -3.42 21.82 7.06
CA TYR A 46 -2.51 20.68 7.02
C TYR A 46 -2.00 20.42 5.59
N ALA A 47 -2.89 20.40 4.61
CA ALA A 47 -2.52 20.21 3.20
C ALA A 47 -1.53 21.30 2.72
N GLN A 48 -1.71 22.54 3.18
CA GLN A 48 -0.88 23.66 2.80
C GLN A 48 0.49 23.67 3.50
N HIS A 49 0.56 23.28 4.77
CA HIS A 49 1.74 23.52 5.61
C HIS A 49 2.49 22.25 6.04
N CYS A 50 1.82 21.10 6.09
CA CYS A 50 2.34 19.89 6.74
C CYS A 50 2.51 18.71 5.78
N ALA A 51 1.62 18.58 4.79
CA ALA A 51 1.55 17.39 3.93
C ALA A 51 2.84 17.12 3.13
N SER A 52 3.60 18.17 2.78
CA SER A 52 4.87 18.03 2.06
C SER A 52 5.93 17.20 2.82
N CYS A 53 5.83 17.13 4.14
CA CYS A 53 6.72 16.33 4.98
C CYS A 53 6.02 15.10 5.58
N HIS A 54 4.75 15.22 5.95
CA HIS A 54 4.03 14.22 6.73
C HIS A 54 3.06 13.35 5.93
N GLY A 55 3.00 13.49 4.60
CA GLY A 55 2.04 12.75 3.77
C GLY A 55 0.73 13.48 3.61
N ASN A 56 -0.04 13.16 2.56
CA ASN A 56 -1.35 13.81 2.38
C ASN A 56 -2.40 13.23 3.34
N GLU A 57 -2.19 11.99 3.77
CA GLU A 57 -3.03 11.22 4.69
C GLU A 57 -2.29 10.95 6.02
N LEU A 58 -1.36 11.84 6.40
CA LEU A 58 -0.60 11.74 7.64
C LEU A 58 0.31 10.50 7.74
N GLU A 59 0.58 9.81 6.63
CA GLU A 59 1.29 8.54 6.57
C GLU A 59 2.81 8.66 6.81
N GLY A 60 3.38 9.85 6.60
CA GLY A 60 4.82 10.11 6.67
C GLY A 60 5.62 9.51 5.51
N PHE A 61 6.90 9.90 5.40
CA PHE A 61 7.81 9.40 4.37
C PHE A 61 9.22 9.13 4.92
N GLY A 62 9.77 7.95 4.63
CA GLY A 62 11.16 7.62 4.94
C GLY A 62 11.50 7.76 6.43
N LEU A 63 12.24 8.82 6.79
CA LEU A 63 12.65 9.13 8.17
C LEU A 63 11.68 10.10 8.90
N VAL A 64 10.67 10.64 8.21
CA VAL A 64 9.65 11.51 8.80
C VAL A 64 8.51 10.64 9.33
N PRO A 65 8.18 10.69 10.64
CA PRO A 65 7.16 9.83 11.21
C PRO A 65 5.77 10.18 10.69
N GLY A 66 4.94 9.15 10.53
CA GLY A 66 3.51 9.32 10.31
C GLY A 66 2.84 9.97 11.53
N LEU A 67 1.82 10.78 11.24
CA LEU A 67 0.92 11.41 12.19
C LEU A 67 -0.43 10.67 12.26
N SER A 68 -0.54 9.49 11.66
CA SER A 68 -1.72 8.61 11.72
C SER A 68 -1.39 7.19 12.22
N GLY A 69 -2.44 6.45 12.58
CA GLY A 69 -2.39 5.01 12.86
C GLY A 69 -1.78 4.62 14.21
N SER A 70 -1.35 3.36 14.30
CA SER A 70 -0.90 2.74 15.57
C SER A 70 0.30 3.44 16.21
N PHE A 71 1.20 4.01 15.41
CA PHE A 71 2.32 4.81 15.90
C PHE A 71 1.83 6.10 16.58
N PHE A 72 0.90 6.82 15.95
CA PHE A 72 0.29 8.01 16.53
C PHE A 72 -0.44 7.67 17.83
N ALA A 73 -1.29 6.64 17.81
CA ALA A 73 -2.03 6.21 18.99
C ALA A 73 -1.09 5.80 20.14
N SER A 74 0.01 5.08 19.86
CA SER A 74 1.03 4.72 20.86
C SER A 74 1.76 5.92 21.43
N ARG A 75 1.95 6.97 20.64
CA ARG A 75 2.71 8.14 21.05
C ARG A 75 1.84 9.14 21.81
N TRP A 76 0.59 9.32 21.42
CA TRP A 76 -0.29 10.41 21.85
C TRP A 76 -1.54 9.97 22.60
N GLY A 77 -1.92 8.69 22.51
CA GLY A 77 -2.99 8.14 23.34
C GLY A 77 -2.67 8.28 24.83
N ASP A 78 -3.70 8.64 25.60
CA ASP A 78 -3.68 8.87 27.04
C ASP A 78 -2.75 10.03 27.47
N LYS A 79 -2.42 10.93 26.53
CA LYS A 79 -1.75 12.22 26.79
C LYS A 79 -2.74 13.38 26.72
N THR A 80 -2.33 14.51 27.28
CA THR A 80 -3.06 15.78 27.18
C THR A 80 -2.84 16.43 25.81
N ALA A 81 -3.83 17.16 25.33
CA ALA A 81 -3.84 17.77 24.00
C ALA A 81 -2.74 18.83 23.84
N ASP A 82 -2.33 19.49 24.93
CA ASP A 82 -1.22 20.46 24.93
C ASP A 82 0.13 19.81 24.57
N GLN A 83 0.33 18.53 24.91
CA GLN A 83 1.56 17.82 24.60
C GLN A 83 1.69 17.57 23.10
N LEU A 84 0.58 17.23 22.45
CA LEU A 84 0.52 17.10 20.99
C LEU A 84 0.63 18.48 20.33
N ALA A 85 -0.14 19.47 20.79
CA ALA A 85 -0.10 20.84 20.28
C ALA A 85 1.30 21.46 20.35
N SER A 86 1.98 21.31 21.49
CA SER A 86 3.37 21.76 21.67
C SER A 86 4.35 21.11 20.70
N ASN A 87 4.05 19.90 20.23
CA ASN A 87 4.84 19.22 19.22
C ASN A 87 4.57 19.76 17.82
N VAL A 88 3.30 19.99 17.49
CA VAL A 88 2.86 20.57 16.21
C VAL A 88 3.40 22.01 16.06
N ASN A 89 3.37 22.82 17.13
CA ASN A 89 3.85 24.21 17.10
C ASN A 89 5.36 24.36 16.83
N ARG A 90 6.13 23.28 16.98
CA ARG A 90 7.57 23.25 16.67
C ARG A 90 7.85 22.90 15.20
N MET A 91 6.81 22.67 14.41
CA MET A 91 6.91 22.36 13.00
C MET A 91 6.64 23.60 12.14
N PRO A 92 7.33 23.74 10.99
CA PRO A 92 8.45 22.90 10.55
C PRO A 92 9.76 23.27 11.30
N PRO A 93 10.74 22.35 11.40
CA PRO A 93 12.01 22.64 12.05
C PRO A 93 12.70 23.86 11.43
N GLY A 94 13.06 24.84 12.26
CA GLY A 94 13.65 26.11 11.81
C GLY A 94 12.65 27.21 11.47
N ALA A 95 11.34 26.95 11.57
CA ALA A 95 10.28 27.95 11.49
C ALA A 95 9.18 27.67 12.54
N GLU A 96 9.59 27.49 13.80
CA GLU A 96 8.67 27.22 14.90
C GLU A 96 7.67 28.37 15.10
N ASN A 97 6.42 28.04 15.43
CA ASN A 97 5.34 29.00 15.66
C ASN A 97 5.08 29.94 14.47
N SER A 98 5.22 29.43 13.23
CA SER A 98 5.02 30.23 12.02
C SER A 98 3.56 30.50 11.61
N LEU A 99 2.59 29.79 12.21
CA LEU A 99 1.15 29.92 11.91
C LEU A 99 0.41 30.62 13.05
N ASP A 100 -0.80 31.10 12.78
CA ASP A 100 -1.67 31.64 13.82
C ASP A 100 -2.12 30.52 14.79
N ARG A 101 -2.42 30.89 16.03
CA ARG A 101 -2.80 29.92 17.08
C ARG A 101 -4.02 29.09 16.70
N SER A 102 -5.01 29.72 16.07
CA SER A 102 -6.21 29.05 15.58
C SER A 102 -5.92 28.07 14.44
N GLU A 103 -4.97 28.37 13.56
CA GLU A 103 -4.57 27.45 12.49
C GLU A 103 -3.92 26.18 13.07
N TYR A 104 -3.10 26.32 14.13
CA TYR A 104 -2.52 25.17 14.82
C TYR A 104 -3.59 24.28 15.49
N THR A 105 -4.60 24.86 16.13
CA THR A 105 -5.65 24.09 16.79
C THR A 105 -6.65 23.50 15.81
N GLU A 106 -6.87 24.14 14.67
CA GLU A 106 -7.56 23.57 13.52
C GLU A 106 -6.81 22.34 12.98
N ILE A 107 -5.51 22.46 12.69
CA ILE A 107 -4.67 21.33 12.24
C ILE A 107 -4.67 20.19 13.28
N LEU A 108 -4.62 20.53 14.57
CA LEU A 108 -4.72 19.56 15.65
C LEU A 108 -6.06 18.81 15.63
N ALA A 109 -7.18 19.51 15.45
CA ALA A 109 -8.50 18.90 15.32
C ALA A 109 -8.57 17.94 14.13
N TYR A 110 -7.97 18.32 12.99
CA TYR A 110 -7.87 17.44 11.82
C TYR A 110 -7.05 16.17 12.09
N ILE A 111 -5.88 16.29 12.73
CA ILE A 111 -5.03 15.14 13.09
C ILE A 111 -5.81 14.18 14.01
N LEU A 112 -6.50 14.70 15.02
CA LEU A 112 -7.30 13.88 15.94
C LEU A 112 -8.48 13.21 15.22
N GLN A 113 -9.15 13.93 14.31
CA GLN A 113 -10.23 13.39 13.49
C GLN A 113 -9.76 12.25 12.58
N HIS A 114 -8.64 12.45 11.90
CA HIS A 114 -8.03 11.46 11.02
C HIS A 114 -7.65 10.18 11.80
N ASN A 115 -7.30 10.33 13.09
CA ASN A 115 -7.01 9.21 13.98
C ASN A 115 -8.25 8.63 14.70
N GLY A 116 -9.47 8.99 14.30
CA GLY A 116 -10.70 8.32 14.77
C GLY A 116 -11.52 9.06 15.83
N MET A 117 -11.07 10.23 16.31
CA MET A 117 -11.89 11.03 17.22
C MET A 117 -13.06 11.67 16.47
N ASN A 118 -14.26 11.56 17.05
CA ASN A 118 -15.47 12.10 16.44
C ASN A 118 -15.62 13.60 16.71
N ALA A 119 -15.97 14.37 15.67
CA ALA A 119 -16.31 15.78 15.79
C ALA A 119 -17.70 15.98 16.43
N ARG A 120 -17.79 15.89 17.76
CA ARG A 120 -19.06 15.91 18.52
C ARG A 120 -19.03 16.79 19.78
N GLY A 121 -18.13 17.76 19.88
CA GLY A 121 -18.02 18.63 21.05
C GLY A 121 -17.69 20.08 20.73
N ASP A 122 -17.24 20.79 21.76
CA ASP A 122 -16.77 22.17 21.66
C ASP A 122 -15.46 22.22 20.85
N SER A 123 -15.16 23.38 20.26
CA SER A 123 -13.88 23.60 19.57
C SER A 123 -12.71 23.44 20.55
N LEU A 124 -11.61 22.86 20.07
CA LEU A 124 -10.33 22.91 20.78
C LEU A 124 -9.97 24.38 21.03
N PRO A 125 -9.62 24.76 22.27
CA PRO A 125 -9.22 26.12 22.59
C PRO A 125 -7.84 26.44 22.01
N ASP A 126 -7.65 27.69 21.57
CA ASP A 126 -6.41 28.16 20.93
C ASP A 126 -5.22 28.32 21.89
N GLU A 127 -5.48 28.35 23.20
CA GLU A 127 -4.47 28.53 24.24
C GLU A 127 -3.95 27.17 24.77
N LEU A 128 -2.62 26.98 24.78
CA LEU A 128 -1.99 25.75 25.23
C LEU A 128 -2.36 25.38 26.67
N GLU A 129 -2.52 26.35 27.56
CA GLU A 129 -2.92 26.12 28.95
C GLU A 129 -4.32 25.51 29.05
N ALA A 130 -5.23 25.85 28.14
CA ALA A 130 -6.58 25.29 28.11
C ALA A 130 -6.60 23.87 27.52
N LEU A 131 -5.64 23.54 26.65
CA LEU A 131 -5.45 22.18 26.13
C LEU A 131 -4.86 21.22 27.17
N ALA A 132 -4.19 21.73 28.20
CA ALA A 132 -3.54 20.91 29.22
C ALA A 132 -4.53 20.14 30.12
N SER A 133 -5.80 20.58 30.17
CA SER A 133 -6.88 19.89 30.87
C SER A 133 -7.67 18.93 29.97
N LEU A 134 -7.29 18.77 28.70
CA LEU A 134 -8.02 17.95 27.73
C LEU A 134 -7.21 16.72 27.38
N ASN A 135 -7.73 15.53 27.67
CA ASN A 135 -7.08 14.27 27.32
C ASN A 135 -7.44 13.76 25.94
N ILE A 136 -6.51 13.04 25.32
CA ILE A 136 -6.71 12.27 24.09
C ILE A 136 -6.86 10.79 24.50
N PRO A 137 -8.10 10.25 24.64
CA PRO A 137 -8.27 8.88 25.09
C PRO A 137 -7.74 7.92 24.03
N ARG A 138 -6.84 7.00 24.39
CA ARG A 138 -6.34 6.01 23.43
C ARG A 138 -7.47 5.19 22.81
N SER A 139 -8.54 4.92 23.56
CA SER A 139 -9.73 4.20 23.10
C SER A 139 -10.59 4.95 22.07
N ALA A 140 -10.44 6.28 22.00
CA ALA A 140 -11.10 7.12 21.00
C ALA A 140 -10.26 7.31 19.74
N LEU A 141 -8.98 6.89 19.77
CA LEU A 141 -8.15 6.76 18.60
C LEU A 141 -8.42 5.38 17.99
N GLY A 142 -8.84 5.35 16.72
CA GLY A 142 -9.03 4.08 16.02
C GLY A 142 -7.69 3.43 15.72
N ASP A 143 -7.66 2.11 15.57
CA ASP A 143 -6.53 1.39 14.95
C ASP A 143 -6.42 1.66 13.43
N GLY A 144 -6.98 2.77 12.96
CA GLY A 144 -7.32 3.04 11.56
C GLY A 144 -8.71 2.52 11.22
N ASN A 145 -9.51 3.39 10.59
CA ASN A 145 -10.71 3.08 9.81
C ASN A 145 -12.05 2.76 10.53
N THR A 146 -12.89 3.78 10.70
CA THR A 146 -14.35 3.69 10.44
C THR A 146 -14.86 5.02 9.88
N GLN A 147 -14.62 5.27 8.59
CA GLN A 147 -15.45 6.19 7.82
C GLN A 147 -16.15 5.40 6.72
N THR A 148 -17.43 5.73 6.51
CA THR A 148 -18.18 5.33 5.32
C THR A 148 -17.29 5.50 4.08
N PRO A 149 -17.21 4.51 3.16
CA PRO A 149 -16.30 4.60 2.03
C PRO A 149 -16.51 5.92 1.28
N ALA A 150 -15.42 6.67 1.08
CA ALA A 150 -15.47 7.80 0.17
C ALA A 150 -15.91 7.27 -1.20
N PRO A 151 -16.84 7.94 -1.91
CA PRO A 151 -17.30 7.45 -3.20
C PRO A 151 -16.11 7.35 -4.16
N LEU A 152 -16.01 6.23 -4.87
CA LEU A 152 -15.02 6.05 -5.93
C LEU A 152 -15.19 7.17 -6.97
N LEU A 153 -14.10 7.88 -7.26
CA LEU A 153 -14.10 9.00 -8.20
C LEU A 153 -14.00 8.53 -9.65
N TYR A 154 -13.44 7.32 -9.86
CA TYR A 154 -13.11 6.80 -11.19
C TYR A 154 -13.66 5.39 -11.39
N ASN A 155 -14.95 5.18 -11.17
CA ASN A 155 -15.62 3.93 -11.53
C ASN A 155 -16.62 4.16 -12.67
N SER A 156 -16.19 3.90 -13.90
CA SER A 156 -17.08 3.79 -15.05
C SER A 156 -17.34 2.31 -15.30
N GLU A 157 -18.55 1.84 -15.02
CA GLU A 157 -19.03 0.49 -15.31
C GLU A 157 -19.15 0.23 -16.84
N GLY A 158 -18.05 0.45 -17.59
CA GLY A 158 -18.00 0.44 -19.04
C GLY A 158 -17.48 1.75 -19.67
N PRO A 159 -17.46 1.83 -21.02
CA PRO A 159 -17.05 3.02 -21.76
C PRO A 159 -17.93 4.24 -21.47
N LEU A 160 -17.29 5.38 -21.22
CA LEU A 160 -17.92 6.69 -21.04
C LEU A 160 -18.42 7.29 -22.35
N VAL A 161 -17.73 6.96 -23.45
CA VAL A 161 -18.04 7.42 -24.80
C VAL A 161 -18.01 6.24 -25.77
N SER A 162 -18.86 6.29 -26.81
CA SER A 162 -18.72 5.37 -27.93
C SER A 162 -17.45 5.75 -28.70
N SER A 163 -16.50 4.82 -28.80
CA SER A 163 -15.22 5.08 -29.42
C SER A 163 -14.83 3.95 -30.35
N SER A 164 -14.59 4.30 -31.61
CA SER A 164 -14.05 3.36 -32.60
C SER A 164 -12.70 2.78 -32.17
N ARG A 165 -11.95 3.44 -31.27
CA ARG A 165 -10.69 2.93 -30.72
C ARG A 165 -10.90 1.66 -29.91
N LEU A 166 -11.89 1.66 -29.02
CA LEU A 166 -12.21 0.49 -28.19
C LEU A 166 -12.75 -0.64 -29.07
N ASP A 167 -13.59 -0.31 -30.06
CA ASP A 167 -14.13 -1.28 -31.00
C ASP A 167 -13.00 -1.96 -31.80
N SER A 168 -12.01 -1.18 -32.26
CA SER A 168 -10.88 -1.66 -33.05
C SER A 168 -9.74 -2.28 -32.26
N LEU A 169 -9.72 -2.12 -30.93
CA LEU A 169 -8.64 -2.65 -30.07
C LEU A 169 -8.53 -4.17 -30.26
N SER A 170 -7.39 -4.60 -30.76
CA SER A 170 -7.10 -6.00 -31.07
C SER A 170 -6.57 -6.75 -29.84
N PRO A 171 -6.73 -8.07 -29.77
CA PRO A 171 -6.15 -8.84 -28.67
C PRO A 171 -4.63 -8.97 -28.81
N VAL A 172 -3.91 -8.78 -27.71
CA VAL A 172 -2.45 -8.85 -27.67
C VAL A 172 -1.96 -10.30 -27.60
N THR A 173 -1.15 -10.71 -28.57
CA THR A 173 -0.59 -12.08 -28.63
C THR A 173 0.84 -12.16 -28.08
N ASP A 174 1.33 -13.35 -27.74
CA ASP A 174 2.75 -13.57 -27.41
C ASP A 174 3.70 -13.11 -28.54
N ALA A 175 3.29 -13.30 -29.80
CA ALA A 175 4.07 -12.84 -30.94
C ALA A 175 4.21 -11.31 -30.98
N MET A 176 3.15 -10.58 -30.61
CA MET A 176 3.18 -9.12 -30.47
C MET A 176 4.02 -8.69 -29.27
N LEU A 177 3.94 -9.38 -28.13
CA LEU A 177 4.80 -9.06 -26.98
C LEU A 177 6.29 -9.30 -27.28
N LEU A 178 6.60 -10.32 -28.08
CA LEU A 178 7.98 -10.59 -28.53
C LEU A 178 8.45 -9.55 -29.56
N ASN A 179 7.60 -9.20 -30.52
CA ASN A 179 7.89 -8.26 -31.59
C ASN A 179 6.78 -7.19 -31.67
N PRO A 180 6.80 -6.19 -30.77
CA PRO A 180 5.71 -5.21 -30.68
C PRO A 180 5.65 -4.38 -31.97
N PRO A 181 4.44 -4.07 -32.47
CA PRO A 181 4.24 -3.07 -33.50
C PRO A 181 5.00 -1.78 -33.18
N THR A 182 5.44 -1.07 -34.21
CA THR A 182 6.33 0.09 -34.04
C THR A 182 5.64 1.27 -33.33
N ASP A 183 4.33 1.37 -33.51
CA ASP A 183 3.41 2.33 -32.93
C ASP A 183 2.92 1.96 -31.52
N ASP A 184 3.21 0.73 -31.06
CA ASP A 184 2.77 0.23 -29.76
C ASP A 184 3.89 0.24 -28.69
N TRP A 185 3.43 0.31 -27.45
CA TRP A 185 4.22 0.16 -26.23
C TRP A 185 3.52 -0.83 -25.28
N LEU A 186 3.73 -2.14 -25.51
CA LEU A 186 2.96 -3.22 -24.88
C LEU A 186 3.50 -3.72 -23.53
N ASN A 187 4.61 -3.17 -23.05
CA ASN A 187 5.26 -3.64 -21.82
C ASN A 187 6.02 -2.48 -21.14
N TRP A 188 6.41 -2.61 -19.87
CA TRP A 188 7.09 -1.53 -19.10
C TRP A 188 8.26 -0.88 -19.86
N ARG A 189 8.99 -1.66 -20.63
CA ARG A 189 10.15 -1.20 -21.43
C ARG A 189 9.98 -1.49 -22.92
N ARG A 190 8.73 -1.51 -23.41
CA ARG A 190 8.29 -1.86 -24.78
C ARG A 190 8.54 -3.31 -25.18
N THR A 191 9.79 -3.74 -25.15
CA THR A 191 10.26 -5.07 -25.58
C THR A 191 10.62 -5.95 -24.40
N ARG A 192 10.51 -7.27 -24.55
CA ARG A 192 10.78 -8.25 -23.48
C ARG A 192 12.21 -8.24 -22.94
N ASN A 193 13.19 -7.83 -23.75
CA ASN A 193 14.60 -7.60 -23.35
C ASN A 193 14.83 -6.28 -22.57
N ALA A 194 13.76 -5.55 -22.26
CA ALA A 194 13.72 -4.37 -21.42
C ALA A 194 14.54 -3.13 -21.87
N PHE A 195 14.85 -3.01 -23.17
CA PHE A 195 15.63 -1.89 -23.70
C PHE A 195 14.99 -0.52 -23.49
N GLY A 196 13.65 -0.42 -23.59
CA GLY A 196 12.92 0.86 -23.56
C GLY A 196 13.33 1.80 -24.69
N HIS A 197 13.41 1.25 -25.88
CA HIS A 197 13.74 1.94 -27.11
C HIS A 197 12.55 1.88 -28.08
N SER A 198 12.12 3.05 -28.58
CA SER A 198 11.16 3.14 -29.69
C SER A 198 11.91 3.17 -31.03
N PRO A 199 11.51 2.37 -32.03
CA PRO A 199 12.10 2.41 -33.37
C PRO A 199 11.60 3.59 -34.22
N LEU A 200 10.58 4.32 -33.75
CA LEU A 200 10.05 5.50 -34.45
C LEU A 200 11.11 6.60 -34.48
N ASN A 201 11.22 7.27 -35.61
CA ASN A 201 12.22 8.31 -35.86
C ASN A 201 11.63 9.57 -36.51
N GLN A 202 10.31 9.77 -36.43
CA GLN A 202 9.67 10.99 -36.90
C GLN A 202 10.20 12.22 -36.15
N ILE A 203 10.37 12.08 -34.82
CA ILE A 203 11.05 13.06 -33.99
C ILE A 203 12.52 12.65 -33.91
N ASP A 204 13.41 13.56 -34.31
CA ASP A 204 14.84 13.35 -34.32
C ASP A 204 15.61 14.61 -33.89
N LYS A 205 16.93 14.55 -33.93
CA LYS A 205 17.81 15.64 -33.52
C LYS A 205 17.66 16.91 -34.37
N ASP A 206 17.10 16.81 -35.58
CA ASP A 206 16.99 17.91 -36.53
C ASP A 206 15.65 18.66 -36.34
N ASN A 207 14.65 18.06 -35.67
CA ASN A 207 13.33 18.67 -35.46
C ASN A 207 12.79 18.64 -34.01
N VAL A 208 13.48 18.04 -33.04
CA VAL A 208 13.01 17.95 -31.63
C VAL A 208 12.73 19.32 -30.99
N GLU A 209 13.36 20.38 -31.48
CA GLU A 209 13.11 21.76 -31.03
C GLU A 209 11.72 22.30 -31.43
N GLU A 210 11.05 21.66 -32.38
CA GLU A 210 9.68 22.00 -32.81
C GLU A 210 8.59 21.29 -31.97
N LEU A 211 8.99 20.45 -31.01
CA LEU A 211 8.06 19.67 -30.20
C LEU A 211 7.15 20.58 -29.36
N GLN A 212 5.84 20.33 -29.43
CA GLN A 212 4.83 21.06 -28.67
C GLN A 212 3.91 20.10 -27.91
N LEU A 213 3.34 20.58 -26.80
CA LEU A 213 2.31 19.86 -26.06
C LEU A 213 1.09 19.64 -26.96
N ALA A 214 0.76 18.38 -27.26
CA ALA A 214 -0.44 18.03 -28.01
C ALA A 214 -1.69 18.04 -27.11
N TRP A 215 -1.61 17.39 -25.95
CA TRP A 215 -2.65 17.36 -24.92
C TRP A 215 -2.03 17.00 -23.56
N SER A 216 -2.77 17.24 -22.47
CA SER A 216 -2.37 16.86 -21.11
C SER A 216 -3.56 16.29 -20.35
N TRP A 217 -3.31 15.29 -19.50
CA TRP A 217 -4.31 14.69 -18.63
C TRP A 217 -3.81 14.67 -17.18
N ALA A 218 -4.66 15.08 -16.24
CA ALA A 218 -4.31 15.10 -14.82
C ALA A 218 -4.50 13.71 -14.21
N LEU A 219 -3.45 13.21 -13.55
CA LEU A 219 -3.52 11.95 -12.81
C LEU A 219 -4.00 12.19 -11.37
N PRO A 220 -4.54 11.16 -10.69
CA PRO A 220 -4.83 11.23 -9.27
C PRO A 220 -3.62 11.71 -8.46
N GLN A 221 -3.90 12.53 -7.44
CA GLN A 221 -2.88 13.09 -6.56
C GLN A 221 -2.16 11.96 -5.82
N GLY A 222 -0.83 11.93 -5.94
CA GLY A 222 0.04 10.96 -5.28
C GLY A 222 1.27 10.62 -6.11
N GLU A 223 2.00 9.60 -5.67
CA GLU A 223 3.24 9.16 -6.31
C GLU A 223 2.95 8.38 -7.60
N ASN A 224 3.09 9.05 -8.75
CA ASN A 224 2.90 8.45 -10.06
C ASN A 224 4.24 8.14 -10.72
N MET A 225 4.55 6.86 -10.86
CA MET A 225 5.81 6.35 -11.44
C MET A 225 5.58 5.43 -12.64
N MET A 226 4.36 5.42 -13.15
CA MET A 226 3.94 4.43 -14.13
C MET A 226 4.51 4.71 -15.51
N THR A 227 4.78 3.64 -16.25
CA THR A 227 4.92 3.73 -17.71
C THR A 227 3.59 3.33 -18.35
N PRO A 228 2.97 4.19 -19.18
CA PRO A 228 1.72 3.85 -19.84
C PRO A 228 1.91 2.68 -20.81
N ILE A 229 0.87 1.86 -20.94
CA ILE A 229 0.77 0.88 -22.02
C ILE A 229 -0.01 1.54 -23.16
N VAL A 230 0.46 1.37 -24.40
CA VAL A 230 -0.22 1.91 -25.59
C VAL A 230 -0.40 0.80 -26.61
N HIS A 231 -1.64 0.57 -27.03
CA HIS A 231 -1.99 -0.42 -28.05
C HIS A 231 -3.15 0.10 -28.92
N ASP A 232 -3.00 0.02 -30.25
CA ASP A 232 -4.01 0.46 -31.23
C ASP A 232 -4.51 1.91 -31.02
N GLY A 233 -3.65 2.75 -30.45
CA GLY A 233 -3.95 4.14 -30.12
C GLY A 233 -4.77 4.35 -28.84
N VAL A 234 -4.99 3.31 -28.02
CA VAL A 234 -5.50 3.43 -26.66
C VAL A 234 -4.33 3.44 -25.68
N MET A 235 -4.27 4.44 -24.81
CA MET A 235 -3.30 4.55 -23.72
C MET A 235 -3.95 4.11 -22.40
N PHE A 236 -3.32 3.16 -21.72
CA PHE A 236 -3.70 2.70 -20.39
C PHE A 236 -2.74 3.29 -19.34
N ALA A 237 -3.30 4.10 -18.44
CA ALA A 237 -2.58 4.86 -17.44
C ALA A 237 -2.92 4.35 -16.03
N TYR A 238 -2.01 3.59 -15.40
CA TYR A 238 -2.22 3.04 -14.05
C TYR A 238 -1.52 3.87 -12.98
N SER A 239 -2.30 4.57 -12.16
CA SER A 239 -1.85 5.68 -11.32
C SER A 239 -2.07 5.41 -9.84
N TYR A 240 -1.62 6.34 -9.01
CA TYR A 240 -1.87 6.33 -7.57
C TYR A 240 -3.38 6.19 -7.26
N GLY A 241 -3.71 5.60 -6.11
CA GLY A 241 -5.11 5.34 -5.74
C GLY A 241 -5.73 4.12 -6.40
N ASP A 242 -4.91 3.25 -6.99
CA ASP A 242 -5.33 2.09 -7.78
C ASP A 242 -6.27 2.45 -8.94
N VAL A 243 -6.00 3.59 -9.57
CA VAL A 243 -6.81 4.12 -10.67
C VAL A 243 -6.19 3.74 -12.01
N LEU A 244 -6.93 2.99 -12.83
CA LEU A 244 -6.59 2.70 -14.21
C LEU A 244 -7.49 3.49 -15.14
N GLN A 245 -6.90 4.23 -16.09
CA GLN A 245 -7.65 5.01 -17.08
C GLN A 245 -7.26 4.58 -18.49
N ALA A 246 -8.25 4.33 -19.35
CA ALA A 246 -8.06 4.18 -20.78
C ALA A 246 -8.37 5.49 -21.48
N ILE A 247 -7.46 5.96 -22.31
CA ILE A 247 -7.47 7.29 -22.93
C ILE A 247 -7.17 7.13 -24.42
N ASP A 248 -7.87 7.85 -25.30
CA ASP A 248 -7.43 7.94 -26.71
C ASP A 248 -6.10 8.68 -26.76
N ALA A 249 -5.04 7.99 -27.21
CA ALA A 249 -3.68 8.49 -27.17
C ALA A 249 -3.44 9.70 -28.12
N ALA A 250 -4.31 9.89 -29.12
CA ALA A 250 -4.22 11.01 -30.05
C ALA A 250 -4.92 12.27 -29.51
N THR A 251 -6.04 12.11 -28.80
CA THR A 251 -6.90 13.25 -28.40
C THR A 251 -6.84 13.59 -26.91
N GLY A 252 -6.44 12.65 -26.06
CA GLY A 252 -6.53 12.78 -24.60
C GLY A 252 -7.95 12.56 -24.05
N GLU A 253 -8.89 12.05 -24.84
CA GLU A 253 -10.26 11.75 -24.40
C GLU A 253 -10.28 10.50 -23.49
N LEU A 254 -10.87 10.63 -22.30
CA LEU A 254 -11.07 9.50 -21.39
C LEU A 254 -12.16 8.57 -21.95
N LEU A 255 -11.77 7.31 -22.17
CA LEU A 255 -12.63 6.28 -22.75
C LEU A 255 -13.35 5.49 -21.66
N TRP A 256 -12.63 5.06 -20.64
CA TRP A 256 -13.15 4.45 -19.41
C TRP A 256 -12.14 4.61 -18.27
N SER A 257 -12.60 4.45 -17.03
CA SER A 257 -11.77 4.45 -15.83
C SER A 257 -12.24 3.43 -14.81
N PHE A 258 -11.30 2.80 -14.13
CA PHE A 258 -11.52 1.89 -13.01
C PHE A 258 -10.74 2.39 -11.77
N GLN A 259 -11.33 2.22 -10.59
CA GLN A 259 -10.66 2.45 -9.31
C GLN A 259 -10.96 1.29 -8.38
N ARG A 260 -9.92 0.68 -7.82
CA ARG A 260 -10.10 -0.34 -6.77
C ARG A 260 -10.57 0.33 -5.49
N GLU A 261 -11.69 -0.15 -4.95
CA GLU A 261 -12.07 0.16 -3.57
C GLU A 261 -11.13 -0.56 -2.61
N LEU A 262 -10.52 0.20 -1.70
CA LEU A 262 -9.59 -0.32 -0.70
C LEU A 262 -10.32 -0.46 0.63
N GLU A 263 -10.35 -1.68 1.17
CA GLU A 263 -10.91 -1.96 2.49
C GLU A 263 -9.99 -1.39 3.60
N ASP A 264 -10.56 -1.23 4.80
CA ASP A 264 -9.83 -1.16 6.07
C ASP A 264 -8.68 -0.14 6.18
N GLY A 265 -8.84 1.05 5.58
CA GLY A 265 -7.88 2.15 5.72
C GLY A 265 -6.53 1.84 5.05
N ARG A 266 -6.51 0.86 4.13
CA ARG A 266 -5.32 0.52 3.35
C ARG A 266 -4.93 1.71 2.49
N ALA A 267 -3.76 2.27 2.78
CA ALA A 267 -3.25 3.40 2.03
C ALA A 267 -2.93 2.99 0.58
N PRO A 268 -3.32 3.80 -0.42
CA PRO A 268 -2.90 3.58 -1.79
C PRO A 268 -1.38 3.74 -1.93
N GLY A 269 -0.81 2.95 -2.83
CA GLY A 269 0.63 2.90 -3.07
C GLY A 269 0.97 3.46 -4.45
N MET A 270 2.23 3.84 -4.60
CA MET A 270 2.85 4.14 -5.89
C MET A 270 2.64 2.98 -6.90
N LYS A 271 2.40 3.31 -8.18
CA LYS A 271 2.24 2.32 -9.27
C LYS A 271 3.30 2.50 -10.35
N LYS A 272 3.89 1.38 -10.82
CA LYS A 272 4.89 1.36 -11.90
C LYS A 272 4.34 1.01 -13.28
N GLY A 273 3.14 0.46 -13.34
CA GLY A 273 2.47 0.17 -14.60
C GLY A 273 1.51 -1.00 -14.49
N ALA A 274 0.82 -1.24 -15.60
CA ALA A 274 -0.02 -2.40 -15.83
C ALA A 274 0.64 -3.30 -16.89
N ALA A 275 0.02 -4.44 -17.16
CA ALA A 275 0.39 -5.31 -18.27
C ALA A 275 -0.83 -5.56 -19.17
N ILE A 276 -0.60 -5.85 -20.45
CA ILE A 276 -1.65 -6.20 -21.42
C ILE A 276 -1.38 -7.57 -22.02
N TYR A 277 -2.42 -8.39 -22.13
CA TYR A 277 -2.38 -9.66 -22.83
C TYR A 277 -3.80 -10.06 -23.24
N ASP A 278 -3.93 -10.60 -24.44
CA ASP A 278 -5.22 -10.88 -25.06
C ASP A 278 -6.12 -9.64 -25.01
N ASP A 279 -7.33 -9.75 -24.46
CA ASP A 279 -8.26 -8.65 -24.26
C ASP A 279 -8.24 -8.05 -22.84
N LYS A 280 -7.16 -8.29 -22.06
CA LYS A 280 -7.09 -7.95 -20.63
C LYS A 280 -5.95 -6.99 -20.31
N ILE A 281 -6.22 -6.04 -19.41
CA ILE A 281 -5.23 -5.27 -18.66
C ILE A 281 -5.13 -5.83 -17.25
N VAL A 282 -3.93 -6.24 -16.82
CA VAL A 282 -3.67 -6.72 -15.47
C VAL A 282 -2.98 -5.65 -14.64
N ILE A 283 -3.52 -5.40 -13.44
CA ILE A 283 -3.01 -4.44 -12.46
C ILE A 283 -2.77 -5.10 -11.10
N ALA A 284 -1.83 -4.53 -10.35
CA ALA A 284 -1.48 -4.97 -9.00
C ALA A 284 -1.90 -3.91 -7.97
N THR A 285 -2.87 -4.26 -7.13
CA THR A 285 -3.57 -3.32 -6.24
C THR A 285 -2.88 -3.19 -4.88
N SER A 286 -3.22 -2.14 -4.15
CA SER A 286 -2.66 -1.83 -2.83
C SER A 286 -3.09 -2.80 -1.74
N ASP A 287 -4.24 -3.45 -1.91
CA ASP A 287 -4.77 -4.50 -1.05
C ASP A 287 -4.27 -5.91 -1.41
N ILE A 288 -3.25 -6.03 -2.28
CA ILE A 288 -2.56 -7.30 -2.58
C ILE A 288 -3.40 -8.25 -3.43
N HIS A 289 -4.10 -7.66 -4.41
CA HIS A 289 -4.75 -8.39 -5.48
C HIS A 289 -4.02 -8.18 -6.81
N LEU A 290 -4.10 -9.19 -7.68
CA LEU A 290 -4.00 -8.99 -9.11
C LEU A 290 -5.41 -8.96 -9.68
N ILE A 291 -5.71 -7.96 -10.51
CA ILE A 291 -7.01 -7.83 -11.16
C ILE A 291 -6.80 -7.77 -12.66
N ALA A 292 -7.50 -8.62 -13.41
CA ALA A 292 -7.67 -8.43 -14.84
C ALA A 292 -8.93 -7.65 -15.13
N LEU A 293 -8.78 -6.61 -15.94
CA LEU A 293 -9.84 -5.77 -16.44
C LEU A 293 -9.93 -5.99 -17.95
N ASN A 294 -11.13 -6.10 -18.49
CA ASN A 294 -11.33 -6.08 -19.93
C ASN A 294 -10.80 -4.77 -20.52
N ALA A 295 -9.87 -4.84 -21.48
CA ALA A 295 -9.20 -3.67 -22.03
C ALA A 295 -10.16 -2.70 -22.75
N LYS A 296 -11.31 -3.19 -23.23
CA LYS A 296 -12.31 -2.37 -23.94
C LYS A 296 -13.28 -1.67 -23.00
N THR A 297 -13.60 -2.26 -21.85
CA THR A 297 -14.69 -1.78 -20.98
C THR A 297 -14.22 -1.33 -19.59
N GLY A 298 -13.06 -1.78 -19.14
CA GLY A 298 -12.59 -1.56 -17.76
C GLY A 298 -13.31 -2.42 -16.71
N THR A 299 -14.11 -3.42 -17.11
CA THR A 299 -14.82 -4.31 -16.19
C THR A 299 -13.91 -5.44 -15.71
N ILE A 300 -14.05 -5.85 -14.45
CA ILE A 300 -13.29 -6.97 -13.86
C ILE A 300 -13.67 -8.29 -14.55
N GLU A 301 -12.67 -9.00 -15.06
CA GLU A 301 -12.78 -10.36 -15.60
C GLU A 301 -12.43 -11.39 -14.52
N TRP A 302 -11.37 -11.12 -13.75
CA TRP A 302 -11.01 -11.90 -12.56
C TRP A 302 -10.29 -11.04 -11.53
N ASP A 303 -10.36 -11.49 -10.27
CA ASP A 303 -9.75 -10.86 -9.11
C ASP A 303 -9.05 -11.94 -8.26
N HIS A 304 -7.71 -11.93 -8.25
CA HIS A 304 -6.89 -12.87 -7.51
C HIS A 304 -6.30 -12.21 -6.27
N LYS A 305 -6.82 -12.59 -5.10
CA LYS A 305 -6.20 -12.25 -3.82
C LYS A 305 -4.96 -13.11 -3.59
N VAL A 306 -3.80 -12.47 -3.47
CA VAL A 306 -2.56 -13.21 -3.21
C VAL A 306 -2.53 -13.67 -1.76
N ASP A 307 -2.27 -14.97 -1.56
CA ASP A 307 -2.06 -15.53 -0.23
C ASP A 307 -0.68 -15.12 0.30
N GLY A 308 -0.68 -14.15 1.20
CA GLY A 308 0.49 -13.67 1.93
C GLY A 308 0.87 -14.52 3.15
N GLY A 309 0.20 -15.64 3.42
CA GLY A 309 0.49 -16.48 4.59
C GLY A 309 0.24 -15.78 5.93
N GLY A 310 -0.69 -14.81 5.96
CA GLY A 310 -0.99 -13.99 7.15
C GLY A 310 -0.09 -12.77 7.35
N GLU A 311 0.77 -12.44 6.38
CA GLU A 311 1.57 -11.22 6.39
C GLU A 311 0.82 -10.05 5.74
N ASP A 312 0.57 -9.00 6.53
CA ASP A 312 -0.17 -7.82 6.07
C ASP A 312 0.74 -6.69 5.53
N SER A 313 2.07 -6.81 5.66
CA SER A 313 3.02 -5.77 5.21
C SER A 313 3.41 -5.83 3.74
N PHE A 314 2.93 -6.84 3.00
CA PHE A 314 3.23 -6.93 1.57
C PHE A 314 2.71 -5.72 0.80
N LEU A 315 3.46 -5.32 -0.22
CA LEU A 315 3.12 -4.24 -1.14
C LEU A 315 3.54 -4.64 -2.55
N PHE A 316 2.72 -4.29 -3.54
CA PHE A 316 3.13 -4.27 -4.93
C PHE A 316 3.78 -2.93 -5.27
N ARG A 317 5.08 -2.97 -5.56
CA ARG A 317 5.83 -1.82 -6.11
C ARG A 317 6.21 -1.99 -7.58
N SER A 318 6.13 -3.20 -8.09
CA SER A 318 6.48 -3.57 -9.46
C SER A 318 5.28 -3.44 -10.39
N ALA A 319 5.47 -3.78 -11.67
CA ALA A 319 4.42 -3.99 -12.66
C ALA A 319 4.48 -5.46 -13.13
N PRO A 320 3.35 -6.10 -13.45
CA PRO A 320 3.34 -7.47 -13.95
C PRO A 320 4.09 -7.61 -15.29
N LEU A 321 4.78 -8.73 -15.46
CA LEU A 321 5.41 -9.16 -16.71
C LEU A 321 4.58 -10.30 -17.31
N ILE A 322 4.24 -10.20 -18.59
CA ILE A 322 3.56 -11.31 -19.28
C ILE A 322 4.57 -12.22 -19.99
N ALA A 323 4.52 -13.51 -19.66
CA ALA A 323 5.25 -14.58 -20.34
C ALA A 323 4.37 -15.83 -20.47
N ASN A 324 4.25 -16.37 -21.68
CA ASN A 324 3.52 -17.61 -21.98
C ASN A 324 2.12 -17.67 -21.37
N GLY A 325 1.33 -16.61 -21.57
CA GLY A 325 -0.03 -16.49 -21.01
C GLY A 325 -0.11 -16.35 -19.49
N LYS A 326 0.99 -16.00 -18.80
CA LYS A 326 1.01 -15.81 -17.34
C LYS A 326 1.40 -14.38 -16.98
N ALA A 327 0.75 -13.80 -15.98
CA ALA A 327 1.19 -12.58 -15.33
C ALA A 327 2.12 -12.92 -14.18
N ILE A 328 3.37 -12.47 -14.27
CA ILE A 328 4.44 -12.76 -13.33
C ILE A 328 4.84 -11.46 -12.63
N ILE A 329 4.78 -11.46 -11.31
CA ILE A 329 5.12 -10.29 -10.50
C ILE A 329 5.75 -10.75 -9.19
N GLY A 330 6.58 -9.88 -8.61
CA GLY A 330 7.04 -10.06 -7.25
C GLY A 330 6.60 -8.91 -6.35
N LEU A 331 6.73 -9.14 -5.05
CA LEU A 331 6.25 -8.24 -4.01
C LEU A 331 7.38 -7.74 -3.11
N THR A 332 7.03 -6.78 -2.25
CA THR A 332 7.93 -6.26 -1.23
C THR A 332 7.29 -6.39 0.13
N GLY A 333 7.99 -6.96 1.09
CA GLY A 333 7.59 -7.07 2.49
C GLY A 333 8.70 -6.58 3.41
N ARG A 334 8.40 -6.43 4.69
CA ARG A 334 9.39 -5.96 5.69
C ARG A 334 9.84 -7.04 6.65
N VAL A 335 8.99 -8.04 6.89
CA VAL A 335 9.21 -9.04 7.93
C VAL A 335 9.38 -10.42 7.32
N ALA A 336 10.27 -11.16 7.94
CA ALA A 336 10.54 -12.55 7.68
C ALA A 336 9.53 -13.41 8.43
N VAL A 337 8.33 -13.64 7.91
CA VAL A 337 7.46 -14.66 8.50
C VAL A 337 6.87 -15.54 7.40
N GLU A 338 7.07 -16.85 7.54
CA GLU A 338 6.43 -17.97 6.82
C GLU A 338 6.26 -17.84 5.28
N GLY A 339 7.12 -17.05 4.66
CA GLY A 339 6.96 -16.72 3.25
C GLY A 339 8.15 -15.91 2.79
N GLY A 340 8.48 -14.83 3.49
CA GLY A 340 9.39 -13.85 2.92
C GLY A 340 8.87 -13.32 1.58
N ASP A 341 9.69 -12.55 0.88
CA ASP A 341 9.29 -12.07 -0.43
C ASP A 341 9.29 -13.19 -1.47
N PHE A 342 8.42 -13.07 -2.46
CA PHE A 342 8.33 -14.04 -3.55
C PHE A 342 8.01 -13.38 -4.89
N ILE A 343 8.29 -14.15 -5.93
CA ILE A 343 7.80 -13.98 -7.29
C ILE A 343 6.75 -15.06 -7.49
N PHE A 344 5.63 -14.74 -8.10
CA PHE A 344 4.61 -15.71 -8.45
C PHE A 344 4.06 -15.43 -9.83
N ALA A 345 3.43 -16.44 -10.41
CA ALA A 345 2.73 -16.35 -11.67
C ALA A 345 1.27 -16.72 -11.51
N VAL A 346 0.39 -15.95 -12.14
CA VAL A 346 -1.02 -16.33 -12.32
C VAL A 346 -1.31 -16.56 -13.80
N ASP A 347 -2.19 -17.50 -14.08
CA ASP A 347 -2.71 -17.73 -15.43
C ASP A 347 -3.58 -16.54 -15.87
N MET A 348 -3.35 -16.01 -17.08
CA MET A 348 -4.07 -14.82 -17.56
C MET A 348 -5.55 -15.07 -17.87
N GLU A 349 -5.94 -16.32 -18.12
CA GLU A 349 -7.32 -16.68 -18.41
C GLU A 349 -8.11 -16.89 -17.13
N THR A 350 -7.56 -17.63 -16.17
CA THR A 350 -8.31 -18.03 -14.95
C THR A 350 -8.02 -17.15 -13.73
N GLY A 351 -6.89 -16.46 -13.71
CA GLY A 351 -6.39 -15.76 -12.52
C GLY A 351 -5.88 -16.72 -11.43
N GLU A 352 -5.72 -18.02 -11.69
CA GLU A 352 -5.20 -18.98 -10.71
C GLU A 352 -3.66 -18.91 -10.62
N GLU A 353 -3.12 -19.03 -9.40
CA GLU A 353 -1.67 -19.11 -9.19
C GLU A 353 -1.12 -20.43 -9.78
N VAL A 354 -0.11 -20.31 -10.65
CA VAL A 354 0.52 -21.43 -11.34
C VAL A 354 1.77 -21.90 -10.61
N TRP A 355 2.61 -20.96 -10.16
CA TRP A 355 3.83 -21.23 -9.42
C TRP A 355 4.23 -20.05 -8.54
N ARG A 356 5.09 -20.35 -7.57
CA ARG A 356 5.68 -19.38 -6.63
C ARG A 356 7.13 -19.72 -6.34
N PHE A 357 7.98 -18.69 -6.34
CA PHE A 357 9.39 -18.77 -6.00
C PHE A 357 9.72 -17.78 -4.88
N TYR A 358 10.23 -18.29 -3.76
CA TYR A 358 10.64 -17.47 -2.62
C TYR A 358 12.06 -16.92 -2.82
N THR A 359 12.23 -15.61 -2.64
CA THR A 359 13.50 -14.92 -2.92
C THR A 359 14.51 -15.03 -1.77
N ILE A 360 14.08 -15.63 -0.66
CA ILE A 360 14.90 -16.02 0.48
C ILE A 360 15.04 -17.54 0.47
N ALA A 361 16.27 -18.05 0.37
CA ALA A 361 16.54 -19.48 0.37
C ALA A 361 16.00 -20.13 1.65
N ARG A 362 15.26 -21.24 1.51
CA ARG A 362 14.75 -21.99 2.66
C ARG A 362 15.84 -22.87 3.29
N PRO A 363 15.75 -23.20 4.59
CA PRO A 363 16.77 -24.00 5.28
C PRO A 363 17.14 -25.31 4.58
N ASP A 364 16.16 -26.00 4.00
CA ASP A 364 16.32 -27.31 3.35
C ASP A 364 16.46 -27.24 1.82
N GLU A 365 16.63 -26.03 1.27
CA GLU A 365 16.79 -25.77 -0.17
C GLU A 365 18.23 -25.36 -0.53
N PRO A 366 18.60 -25.36 -1.83
CA PRO A 366 19.86 -24.78 -2.27
C PRO A 366 20.07 -23.37 -1.70
N GLY A 367 21.24 -23.14 -1.07
CA GLY A 367 21.56 -21.87 -0.43
C GLY A 367 20.98 -21.70 0.99
N GLY A 368 20.27 -22.68 1.54
CA GLY A 368 19.67 -22.60 2.89
C GLY A 368 20.67 -22.35 4.03
N ASN A 369 21.92 -22.79 3.85
CA ASN A 369 23.04 -22.56 4.77
C ASN A 369 23.70 -21.17 4.63
N SER A 370 23.26 -20.34 3.68
CA SER A 370 23.92 -19.07 3.33
C SER A 370 23.56 -17.88 4.22
N TRP A 371 22.66 -18.07 5.17
CA TRP A 371 22.14 -17.01 6.05
C TRP A 371 22.83 -16.98 7.42
N ASN A 372 24.09 -17.41 7.50
CA ASN A 372 24.91 -17.34 8.71
C ASN A 372 24.28 -18.01 9.94
N GLY A 373 23.54 -19.11 9.73
CA GLY A 373 22.83 -19.83 10.79
C GLY A 373 21.53 -19.16 11.27
N LEU A 374 21.09 -18.08 10.63
CA LEU A 374 19.82 -17.43 10.97
C LEU A 374 18.63 -18.37 10.76
N PRO A 375 17.71 -18.43 11.73
CA PRO A 375 16.45 -19.11 11.55
C PRO A 375 15.59 -18.38 10.51
N LEU A 376 14.66 -19.07 9.87
CA LEU A 376 13.94 -18.56 8.69
C LEU A 376 13.16 -17.28 9.01
N GLU A 377 12.58 -17.20 10.20
CA GLU A 377 11.83 -16.08 10.76
C GLU A 377 12.66 -14.82 11.04
N GLU A 378 13.99 -14.89 10.92
CA GLU A 378 14.88 -13.73 11.04
C GLU A 378 15.42 -13.28 9.67
N ARG A 379 15.19 -14.05 8.60
CA ARG A 379 15.70 -13.77 7.24
C ARG A 379 14.80 -12.79 6.50
N ASN A 380 15.25 -11.56 6.32
CA ASN A 380 14.46 -10.49 5.70
C ASN A 380 15.11 -9.93 4.42
N GLY A 381 14.32 -9.17 3.65
CA GLY A 381 14.73 -8.57 2.38
C GLY A 381 14.35 -9.44 1.17
N GLY A 382 15.12 -9.34 0.08
CA GLY A 382 14.82 -10.10 -1.14
C GLY A 382 13.61 -9.56 -1.93
N SER A 383 13.15 -8.34 -1.62
CA SER A 383 12.02 -7.71 -2.29
C SER A 383 12.18 -7.56 -3.78
N ILE A 384 11.07 -7.67 -4.50
CA ILE A 384 10.98 -7.51 -5.95
C ILE A 384 10.16 -6.26 -6.27
N TRP A 385 10.86 -5.13 -6.40
CA TRP A 385 10.24 -3.82 -6.60
C TRP A 385 10.40 -3.25 -8.01
N ILE A 386 10.98 -4.02 -8.94
CA ILE A 386 11.23 -3.62 -10.33
C ILE A 386 10.67 -4.72 -11.24
N PRO A 387 10.00 -4.37 -12.36
CA PRO A 387 9.51 -5.37 -13.30
C PRO A 387 10.65 -6.20 -13.89
N GLY A 388 10.40 -7.48 -14.09
CA GLY A 388 11.36 -8.40 -14.68
C GLY A 388 11.50 -8.22 -16.20
N SER A 389 12.32 -9.08 -16.80
CA SER A 389 12.44 -9.24 -18.25
C SER A 389 12.25 -10.70 -18.64
N PHE A 390 11.96 -10.96 -19.92
CA PHE A 390 11.71 -12.32 -20.42
C PHE A 390 12.55 -12.59 -21.67
N ASP A 391 13.23 -13.73 -21.69
CA ASP A 391 13.87 -14.30 -22.86
C ASP A 391 13.06 -15.51 -23.33
N ALA A 392 12.33 -15.34 -24.44
CA ALA A 392 11.46 -16.37 -25.00
C ALA A 392 12.23 -17.52 -25.67
N ASP A 393 13.47 -17.30 -26.10
CA ASP A 393 14.29 -18.36 -26.72
C ASP A 393 14.81 -19.32 -25.65
N LEU A 394 15.08 -18.81 -24.44
CA LEU A 394 15.52 -19.58 -23.29
C LEU A 394 14.38 -20.05 -22.38
N ASN A 395 13.18 -19.50 -22.55
CA ASN A 395 12.05 -19.64 -21.64
C ASN A 395 12.36 -19.16 -20.20
N LEU A 396 13.15 -18.09 -20.06
CA LEU A 396 13.61 -17.62 -18.76
C LEU A 396 13.11 -16.21 -18.45
N VAL A 397 12.51 -16.04 -17.27
CA VAL A 397 12.25 -14.72 -16.69
C VAL A 397 13.35 -14.33 -15.72
N TYR A 398 13.72 -13.05 -15.74
CA TYR A 398 14.82 -12.51 -14.95
C TYR A 398 14.32 -11.43 -14.00
N PHE A 399 14.65 -11.60 -12.71
CA PHE A 399 14.32 -10.66 -11.65
C PHE A 399 15.55 -10.38 -10.77
N GLY A 400 15.58 -9.20 -10.16
CA GLY A 400 16.63 -8.80 -9.23
C GLY A 400 16.11 -8.65 -7.80
N PRO A 401 16.34 -9.63 -6.91
CA PRO A 401 16.01 -9.50 -5.50
C PRO A 401 16.82 -8.41 -4.80
N ALA A 402 16.13 -7.60 -3.99
CA ALA A 402 16.73 -6.56 -3.17
C ALA A 402 17.70 -7.15 -2.11
N PRO A 403 18.53 -6.31 -1.46
CA PRO A 403 19.34 -6.71 -0.31
C PRO A 403 18.50 -7.29 0.84
N THR A 404 19.18 -7.89 1.81
CA THR A 404 18.64 -8.01 3.17
C THR A 404 18.52 -6.62 3.83
N TYR A 405 17.49 -6.42 4.65
CA TYR A 405 17.28 -5.17 5.39
C TYR A 405 18.03 -5.12 6.72
N ASP A 406 18.35 -6.28 7.31
CA ASP A 406 19.27 -6.38 8.44
C ASP A 406 20.57 -7.08 8.04
N THR A 407 21.60 -6.27 7.80
CA THR A 407 22.92 -6.79 7.46
C THR A 407 23.75 -7.17 8.69
N ASN A 408 23.34 -6.79 9.91
CA ASN A 408 24.16 -6.98 11.11
C ASN A 408 24.50 -8.46 11.38
N PRO A 409 23.55 -9.41 11.28
CA PRO A 409 23.85 -10.82 11.52
C PRO A 409 24.87 -11.38 10.54
N LEU A 410 25.00 -10.81 9.34
CA LEU A 410 25.93 -11.28 8.30
C LEU A 410 27.33 -10.68 8.45
N ARG A 411 27.56 -9.76 9.40
CA ARG A 411 28.87 -9.09 9.53
C ARG A 411 29.94 -9.96 10.17
N GLN A 412 29.56 -10.84 11.10
CA GLN A 412 30.49 -11.74 11.79
C GLN A 412 30.20 -13.20 11.41
N PRO A 413 31.22 -14.03 11.14
CA PRO A 413 31.01 -15.44 10.81
C PRO A 413 30.41 -16.19 11.98
N HIS A 414 29.39 -16.98 11.69
CA HIS A 414 28.85 -17.96 12.62
C HIS A 414 29.91 -19.03 12.93
N PRO A 415 29.98 -19.57 14.16
CA PRO A 415 30.98 -20.58 14.52
C PRO A 415 30.89 -21.90 13.74
N ASP A 416 29.72 -22.22 13.18
CA ASP A 416 29.54 -23.41 12.35
C ASP A 416 30.17 -23.21 10.94
N PRO A 417 31.23 -23.97 10.60
CA PRO A 417 31.89 -23.85 9.31
C PRO A 417 31.04 -24.28 8.11
N ASN A 418 29.88 -24.91 8.32
CA ASN A 418 28.97 -25.31 7.25
C ASN A 418 28.01 -24.19 6.81
N THR A 419 28.03 -23.06 7.51
CA THR A 419 27.22 -21.88 7.16
C THR A 419 28.05 -20.85 6.40
N THR A 420 27.44 -20.15 5.45
CA THR A 420 28.03 -19.01 4.75
C THR A 420 27.25 -17.73 5.04
N ARG A 421 27.64 -16.61 4.44
CA ARG A 421 27.06 -15.28 4.67
C ARG A 421 26.57 -14.62 3.38
N ASP A 422 26.34 -15.44 2.36
CA ASP A 422 25.97 -14.96 1.03
C ASP A 422 24.50 -14.47 1.00
N ALA A 423 23.67 -14.93 1.96
CA ALA A 423 22.26 -14.58 2.12
C ALA A 423 21.45 -14.71 0.82
N LEU A 424 21.53 -15.88 0.20
CA LEU A 424 20.85 -16.13 -1.07
C LEU A 424 19.32 -16.10 -0.90
N TYR A 425 18.57 -15.49 -1.82
CA TYR A 425 19.00 -14.97 -3.13
C TYR A 425 19.10 -13.43 -3.17
N THR A 426 19.34 -12.77 -2.03
CA THR A 426 19.41 -11.30 -1.97
C THR A 426 20.55 -10.74 -2.82
N ASN A 427 20.37 -9.54 -3.39
CA ASN A 427 21.37 -8.86 -4.23
C ASN A 427 21.90 -9.69 -5.40
N SER A 428 21.07 -10.56 -5.95
CA SER A 428 21.42 -11.42 -7.09
C SER A 428 20.60 -11.07 -8.32
N THR A 429 20.82 -11.81 -9.40
CA THR A 429 19.87 -11.91 -10.52
C THR A 429 19.42 -13.36 -10.57
N VAL A 430 18.12 -13.59 -10.41
CA VAL A 430 17.53 -14.92 -10.54
C VAL A 430 16.98 -15.07 -11.95
N ALA A 431 17.25 -16.22 -12.56
CA ALA A 431 16.67 -16.66 -13.81
C ALA A 431 15.78 -17.87 -13.50
N LEU A 432 14.51 -17.76 -13.83
CA LEU A 432 13.45 -18.69 -13.47
C LEU A 432 12.81 -19.23 -14.75
N ASP A 433 12.45 -20.50 -14.79
CA ASP A 433 11.69 -21.02 -15.93
C ASP A 433 10.30 -20.37 -15.94
N ALA A 434 9.90 -19.79 -17.07
CA ALA A 434 8.66 -19.02 -17.13
C ALA A 434 7.41 -19.84 -16.82
N ASP A 435 7.45 -21.16 -17.02
CA ASP A 435 6.32 -22.04 -16.84
C ASP A 435 6.28 -22.70 -15.46
N THR A 436 7.43 -22.87 -14.79
CA THR A 436 7.49 -23.58 -13.49
C THR A 436 8.02 -22.78 -12.31
N GLY A 437 8.65 -21.63 -12.53
CA GLY A 437 9.39 -20.89 -11.50
C GLY A 437 10.79 -21.45 -11.33
#